data_AF-A0A0F9AKF8-F1
#
_entry.id   AF-A0A0F9AKF8-F1
#
_cell.length_a   1.000
_cell.length_b   1.000
_cell.length_c   1.000
_cell.angle_alpha   90.00
_cell.angle_beta   90.00
_cell.angle_gamma   90.00
#
_symmetry.space_group_name_H-M   'P 1'
#
loop_
_entity.id
_entity.type
_entity.pdbx_description
1 polymer ?
#
loop_
_entity_poly.entity_id
_entity_poly.type
_entity_poly.pdbx_seq_one_letter_code
_entity_poly.pdbx_strand_id
1 'polypeptide(L)'
;FWLVTLLMETTVLRETRLAERSQAFAFLAAAIYAAHPVQTEAVTYIFQRHAILVGLLYMLSIALYLHWRQTGKLLWYALCLAAAVLAMKSKANAFTLPVMIVATEFMFFGGFKKSGDFKKRVLPLVPILLTMLIVPLTLASLHSGAEPGQAASVAETIGKYAAPTKENASYLITQFRVIPTYLRLLLLPVGQNLDYDYPEYDTLASAPVVLSLMLLTALGLAGVFCFRAGLKAGIKGKRELLLVSWGVLWFFVTLSIESSFVRIPMVINEYRLYLPSAGIITAAVALAFVVMEGWPSIKKFRPETVVLGLVIVMLLTRYPMKTVATAPTRAQLFDNLYAEVVTWFGKVPTGLQSLYTVKTDRIEFTPKPKDSFFSARTAKAEQPEALQGIHRDDGFVLIL
;
A
#
# COMPACT_ATOMS: atom_id res chain seq x y z
N PHE A 1 3.07 -0.14 -8.94
CA PHE A 1 4.05 -0.75 -9.85
C PHE A 1 5.24 0.18 -10.05
N TRP A 2 5.11 1.28 -10.82
CA TRP A 2 6.23 2.15 -11.20
C TRP A 2 7.08 2.67 -10.03
N LEU A 3 6.44 3.18 -8.96
CA LEU A 3 7.13 3.59 -7.72
C LEU A 3 8.06 2.49 -7.17
N VAL A 4 7.54 1.26 -7.12
CA VAL A 4 8.27 0.10 -6.57
C VAL A 4 9.43 -0.28 -7.49
N THR A 5 9.24 -0.24 -8.81
CA THR A 5 10.30 -0.46 -9.80
C THR A 5 11.45 0.53 -9.61
N LEU A 6 11.15 1.83 -9.49
CA LEU A 6 12.16 2.86 -9.29
C LEU A 6 12.91 2.72 -7.97
N LEU A 7 12.24 2.27 -6.90
CA LEU A 7 12.90 1.96 -5.62
C LEU A 7 13.95 0.87 -5.79
N MET A 8 13.68 -0.16 -6.61
CA MET A 8 14.63 -1.25 -6.87
C MET A 8 15.88 -0.79 -7.63
N GLU A 9 15.77 0.28 -8.41
CA GLU A 9 16.87 0.84 -9.21
C GLU A 9 17.74 1.84 -8.42
N THR A 10 17.41 2.11 -7.16
CA THR A 10 18.17 3.03 -6.30
C THR A 10 19.58 2.49 -5.99
N THR A 11 20.51 3.37 -5.64
CA THR A 11 21.91 2.98 -5.40
C THR A 11 22.08 1.95 -4.28
N VAL A 12 21.17 1.93 -3.32
CA VAL A 12 21.18 0.98 -2.20
C VAL A 12 20.59 -0.37 -2.57
N LEU A 13 19.58 -0.41 -3.44
CA LEU A 13 18.81 -1.62 -3.74
C LEU A 13 19.17 -2.28 -5.08
N ARG A 14 19.72 -1.56 -6.07
CA ARG A 14 19.95 -2.09 -7.43
C ARG A 14 20.88 -3.31 -7.52
N GLU A 15 21.71 -3.52 -6.51
CA GLU A 15 22.68 -4.64 -6.43
C GLU A 15 22.19 -5.76 -5.49
N THR A 16 20.96 -5.65 -4.99
CA THR A 16 20.35 -6.64 -4.10
C THR A 16 19.72 -7.79 -4.89
N ARG A 17 19.48 -8.93 -4.24
CA ARG A 17 18.87 -10.09 -4.90
C ARG A 17 17.42 -9.83 -5.28
N LEU A 18 16.72 -9.04 -4.47
CA LEU A 18 15.37 -8.62 -4.78
C LEU A 18 15.29 -7.77 -6.05
N ALA A 19 16.35 -7.02 -6.40
CA ALA A 19 16.38 -6.24 -7.63
C ALA A 19 16.39 -7.13 -8.90
N GLU A 20 16.98 -8.33 -8.84
CA GLU A 20 16.91 -9.32 -9.93
C GLU A 20 15.46 -9.74 -10.23
N ARG A 21 14.59 -9.67 -9.21
CA ARG A 21 13.16 -10.01 -9.28
C ARG A 21 12.27 -8.77 -9.20
N SER A 22 12.80 -7.60 -9.53
CA SER A 22 12.14 -6.30 -9.33
C SER A 22 10.76 -6.20 -9.99
N GLN A 23 10.60 -6.74 -11.21
CA GLN A 23 9.31 -6.74 -11.90
C GLN A 23 8.26 -7.59 -11.19
N ALA A 24 8.64 -8.80 -10.76
CA ALA A 24 7.74 -9.71 -10.03
C ALA A 24 7.33 -9.11 -8.67
N PHE A 25 8.29 -8.52 -7.97
CA PHE A 25 8.06 -7.81 -6.73
C PHE A 25 7.12 -6.61 -6.91
N ALA A 26 7.41 -5.74 -7.89
CA ALA A 26 6.59 -4.56 -8.20
C ALA A 26 5.18 -4.92 -8.66
N PHE A 27 5.04 -6.01 -9.44
CA PHE A 27 3.76 -6.55 -9.85
C PHE A 27 2.97 -7.06 -8.65
N LEU A 28 3.56 -7.92 -7.81
CA LEU A 28 2.89 -8.48 -6.64
C LEU A 28 2.41 -7.39 -5.68
N ALA A 29 3.28 -6.44 -5.32
CA ALA A 29 2.91 -5.34 -4.44
C ALA A 29 1.77 -4.50 -5.01
N ALA A 30 1.80 -4.22 -6.33
CA ALA A 30 0.75 -3.46 -7.00
C ALA A 30 -0.56 -4.25 -7.11
N ALA A 31 -0.49 -5.55 -7.41
CA ALA A 31 -1.64 -6.43 -7.55
C ALA A 31 -2.34 -6.63 -6.21
N ILE A 32 -1.60 -6.89 -5.12
CA ILE A 32 -2.18 -6.94 -3.77
C ILE A 32 -2.82 -5.60 -3.44
N TYR A 33 -2.12 -4.48 -3.63
CA TYR A 33 -2.67 -3.15 -3.35
C TYR A 33 -3.97 -2.87 -4.09
N ALA A 34 -4.00 -3.12 -5.40
CA ALA A 34 -5.16 -2.83 -6.25
C ALA A 34 -6.34 -3.78 -5.98
N ALA A 35 -6.06 -5.04 -5.63
CA ALA A 35 -7.09 -6.05 -5.39
C ALA A 35 -7.54 -6.15 -3.93
N HIS A 36 -6.87 -5.46 -3.00
CA HIS A 36 -7.16 -5.61 -1.57
C HIS A 36 -8.59 -5.13 -1.25
N PRO A 37 -9.42 -5.93 -0.55
CA PRO A 37 -10.81 -5.55 -0.25
C PRO A 37 -10.95 -4.23 0.52
N VAL A 38 -9.95 -3.86 1.32
CA VAL A 38 -9.94 -2.58 2.07
C VAL A 38 -9.99 -1.33 1.19
N GLN A 39 -9.71 -1.47 -0.11
CA GLN A 39 -9.84 -0.35 -1.05
C GLN A 39 -11.30 -0.05 -1.42
N THR A 40 -12.25 -0.94 -1.08
CA THR A 40 -13.66 -0.81 -1.48
C THR A 40 -14.22 0.54 -1.07
N GLU A 41 -14.11 0.93 0.21
CA GLU A 41 -14.69 2.19 0.67
C GLU A 41 -14.10 3.41 -0.06
N ALA A 42 -12.79 3.43 -0.30
CA ALA A 42 -12.13 4.53 -1.02
C ALA A 42 -12.65 4.69 -2.46
N VAL A 43 -13.03 3.57 -3.11
CA VAL A 43 -13.50 3.54 -4.51
C VAL A 43 -15.00 3.76 -4.62
N THR A 44 -15.79 3.18 -3.73
CA THR A 44 -17.26 3.26 -3.81
C THR A 44 -17.80 4.54 -3.20
N TYR A 45 -17.13 5.11 -2.19
CA TYR A 45 -17.62 6.30 -1.52
C TYR A 45 -17.28 7.57 -2.32
N ILE A 46 -18.30 8.21 -2.90
CA ILE A 46 -18.16 9.41 -3.75
C ILE A 46 -17.37 10.51 -3.05
N PHE A 47 -17.60 10.71 -1.74
CA PHE A 47 -16.87 11.71 -0.99
C PHE A 47 -15.37 11.42 -1.04
N GLN A 48 -14.92 10.17 -0.98
CA GLN A 48 -13.50 9.77 -0.89
C GLN A 48 -12.77 9.66 -2.23
N ARG A 49 -13.33 10.17 -3.33
CA ARG A 49 -12.58 10.31 -4.60
C ARG A 49 -11.28 11.11 -4.44
N HIS A 50 -11.25 12.04 -3.48
CA HIS A 50 -10.05 12.80 -3.13
C HIS A 50 -8.98 11.94 -2.42
N ALA A 51 -9.34 10.84 -1.75
CA ALA A 51 -8.39 9.87 -1.17
C ALA A 51 -7.62 9.11 -2.27
N ILE A 52 -8.32 8.75 -3.36
CA ILE A 52 -7.69 8.12 -4.53
C ILE A 52 -6.74 9.11 -5.23
N LEU A 53 -7.22 10.33 -5.47
CA LEU A 53 -6.46 11.37 -6.14
C LEU A 53 -5.18 11.74 -5.36
N VAL A 54 -5.31 11.95 -4.04
CA VAL A 54 -4.13 12.24 -3.22
C VAL A 54 -3.18 11.05 -3.18
N GLY A 55 -3.69 9.82 -3.10
CA GLY A 55 -2.84 8.63 -3.12
C GLY A 55 -2.05 8.50 -4.43
N LEU A 56 -2.70 8.75 -5.58
CA LEU A 56 -2.03 8.80 -6.88
C LEU A 56 -0.95 9.88 -6.92
N LEU A 57 -1.29 11.14 -6.61
CA LEU A 57 -0.37 12.27 -6.70
C LEU A 57 0.80 12.15 -5.71
N TYR A 58 0.56 11.59 -4.53
CA TYR A 58 1.58 11.32 -3.51
C TYR A 58 2.60 10.28 -4.00
N MET A 59 2.13 9.12 -4.46
CA MET A 59 3.00 8.08 -4.99
C MET A 59 3.70 8.53 -6.28
N LEU A 60 3.00 9.28 -7.14
CA LEU A 60 3.54 9.86 -8.37
C LEU A 60 4.66 10.86 -8.08
N SER A 61 4.49 11.74 -7.10
CA SER A 61 5.53 12.71 -6.70
C SER A 61 6.80 11.99 -6.25
N ILE A 62 6.69 10.95 -5.42
CA ILE A 62 7.85 10.17 -4.98
C ILE A 62 8.48 9.41 -6.14
N ALA A 63 7.68 8.82 -7.04
CA ALA A 63 8.20 8.14 -8.23
C ALA A 63 8.97 9.13 -9.14
N LEU A 64 8.42 10.32 -9.39
CA LEU A 64 9.09 11.37 -10.17
C LEU A 64 10.38 11.86 -9.50
N TYR A 65 10.38 11.98 -8.16
CA TYR A 65 11.59 12.28 -7.40
C TYR A 65 12.67 11.21 -7.61
N LEU A 66 12.33 9.93 -7.46
CA LEU A 66 13.25 8.82 -7.70
C LEU A 66 13.78 8.83 -9.13
N HIS A 67 12.92 9.05 -10.11
CA HIS A 67 13.30 9.08 -11.51
C HIS A 67 14.20 10.27 -11.85
N TRP A 68 13.96 11.43 -11.23
CA TRP A 68 14.89 12.56 -11.28
C TRP A 68 16.26 12.20 -10.71
N ARG A 69 16.32 11.52 -9.55
CA ARG A 69 17.59 11.11 -8.93
C ARG A 69 18.41 10.16 -9.80
N GLN A 70 17.74 9.32 -10.59
CA GLN A 70 18.40 8.40 -11.52
C GLN A 70 18.88 9.08 -12.80
N THR A 71 18.07 9.99 -13.37
CA THR A 71 18.32 10.56 -14.71
C THR A 71 18.97 11.95 -14.69
N GLY A 72 18.90 12.66 -13.57
CA GLY A 72 19.34 14.05 -13.43
C GLY A 72 18.49 15.09 -14.17
N LYS A 73 17.48 14.68 -14.95
CA LYS A 73 16.70 15.60 -15.80
C LYS A 73 15.74 16.46 -14.97
N LEU A 74 15.92 17.78 -15.02
CA LEU A 74 15.15 18.74 -14.22
C LEU A 74 13.63 18.68 -14.47
N LEU A 75 13.19 18.24 -15.65
CA LEU A 75 11.77 18.02 -15.98
C LEU A 75 11.08 17.12 -14.93
N TRP A 76 11.71 16.02 -14.53
CA TRP A 76 11.12 15.09 -13.57
C TRP A 76 11.03 15.68 -12.17
N TYR A 77 11.98 16.52 -11.79
CA TYR A 77 11.93 17.26 -10.54
C TYR A 77 10.82 18.33 -10.55
N ALA A 78 10.65 19.05 -11.67
CA ALA A 78 9.55 19.99 -11.84
C ALA A 78 8.19 19.30 -11.78
N LEU A 79 8.04 18.14 -12.43
CA LEU A 79 6.83 17.32 -12.35
C LEU A 79 6.60 16.76 -10.94
N CYS A 80 7.65 16.37 -10.23
CA CYS A 80 7.58 15.95 -8.82
C CYS A 80 6.99 17.07 -7.95
N LEU A 81 7.48 18.30 -8.11
CA LEU A 81 6.96 19.48 -7.39
C LEU A 81 5.51 19.78 -7.78
N ALA A 82 5.17 19.74 -9.07
CA ALA A 82 3.80 19.93 -9.52
C ALA A 82 2.85 18.90 -8.90
N ALA A 83 3.22 17.61 -8.92
CA ALA A 83 2.45 16.55 -8.28
C ALA A 83 2.32 16.75 -6.76
N ALA A 84 3.38 17.19 -6.08
CA ALA A 84 3.34 17.50 -4.65
C ALA A 84 2.38 18.66 -4.33
N VAL A 85 2.44 19.75 -5.09
CA VAL A 85 1.52 20.89 -4.93
C VAL A 85 0.07 20.48 -5.16
N LEU A 86 -0.19 19.68 -6.21
CA LEU A 86 -1.53 19.16 -6.49
C LEU A 86 -2.02 18.22 -5.38
N ALA A 87 -1.14 17.39 -4.82
CA ALA A 87 -1.48 16.52 -3.69
C ALA A 87 -1.90 17.35 -2.46
N MET A 88 -1.11 18.38 -2.12
CA MET A 88 -1.41 19.31 -1.00
C MET A 88 -2.74 20.05 -1.19
N LYS A 89 -3.09 20.39 -2.44
CA LYS A 89 -4.39 21.00 -2.78
C LYS A 89 -5.55 20.01 -2.86
N SER A 90 -5.29 18.69 -2.81
CA SER A 90 -6.32 17.66 -2.89
C SER A 90 -6.83 17.23 -1.52
N LYS A 91 -5.94 16.90 -0.58
CA LYS A 91 -6.31 16.48 0.78
C LYS A 91 -5.19 16.81 1.77
N ALA A 92 -5.56 17.20 3.00
CA ALA A 92 -4.62 17.59 4.04
C ALA A 92 -3.63 16.47 4.45
N ASN A 93 -3.98 15.19 4.27
CA ASN A 93 -3.06 14.08 4.58
C ASN A 93 -1.80 14.06 3.67
N ALA A 94 -1.83 14.75 2.52
CA ALA A 94 -0.66 14.99 1.69
C ALA A 94 0.46 15.75 2.41
N PHE A 95 0.17 16.41 3.54
CA PHE A 95 1.16 17.07 4.39
C PHE A 95 2.37 16.18 4.72
N THR A 96 2.16 14.87 4.76
CA THR A 96 3.20 13.86 5.06
C THR A 96 4.15 13.56 3.89
N LEU A 97 3.85 14.01 2.67
CA LEU A 97 4.60 13.72 1.44
C LEU A 97 6.07 14.15 1.52
N PRO A 98 6.41 15.39 1.92
CA PRO A 98 7.81 15.81 1.99
C PRO A 98 8.62 15.00 3.00
N VAL A 99 8.00 14.56 4.10
CA VAL A 99 8.64 13.67 5.09
C VAL A 99 9.00 12.33 4.45
N MET A 100 8.11 11.76 3.64
CA MET A 100 8.41 10.50 2.95
C MET A 100 9.42 10.65 1.81
N ILE A 101 9.48 11.79 1.12
CA ILE A 101 10.55 12.07 0.14
C ILE A 101 11.91 12.16 0.85
N VAL A 102 11.97 12.87 1.98
CA VAL A 102 13.17 12.97 2.82
C VAL A 102 13.62 11.59 3.29
N ALA A 103 12.70 10.78 3.82
CA ALA A 103 13.00 9.42 4.24
C ALA A 103 13.54 8.58 3.07
N THR A 104 12.92 8.66 1.90
CA THR A 104 13.33 7.95 0.68
C THR A 104 14.74 8.35 0.24
N GLU A 105 15.06 9.64 0.22
CA GLU A 105 16.41 10.14 -0.13
C GLU A 105 17.49 9.59 0.81
N PHE A 106 17.23 9.62 2.12
CA PHE A 106 18.22 9.17 3.11
C PHE A 106 18.35 7.65 3.21
N MET A 107 17.27 6.91 3.00
CA MET A 107 17.28 5.45 3.06
C MET A 107 17.90 4.80 1.83
N PHE A 108 17.68 5.35 0.62
CA PHE A 108 17.99 4.65 -0.63
C PHE A 108 19.11 5.26 -1.48
N PHE A 109 19.60 6.46 -1.16
CA PHE A 109 20.72 7.07 -1.88
C PHE A 109 22.02 7.15 -1.06
N GLY A 110 22.21 6.31 -0.04
CA GLY A 110 23.55 6.05 0.54
C GLY A 110 24.02 6.94 1.71
N GLY A 111 23.12 7.67 2.37
CA GLY A 111 23.43 8.42 3.62
C GLY A 111 24.53 9.49 3.53
N PHE A 112 24.94 10.04 4.68
CA PHE A 112 25.90 11.16 4.82
C PHE A 112 27.37 10.71 4.80
N LYS A 113 27.88 10.15 3.71
CA LYS A 113 29.28 9.66 3.67
C LYS A 113 30.34 10.69 3.22
N LYS A 114 29.95 11.81 2.60
CA LYS A 114 30.88 12.90 2.23
C LYS A 114 30.24 14.28 2.45
N SER A 115 30.98 15.20 3.09
CA SER A 115 30.53 16.56 3.44
C SER A 115 30.05 17.38 2.22
N GLY A 116 30.68 17.21 1.04
CA GLY A 116 30.28 17.88 -0.20
C GLY A 116 28.95 17.40 -0.82
N ASP A 117 28.48 16.22 -0.45
CA ASP A 117 27.20 15.68 -0.94
C ASP A 117 26.01 16.23 -0.16
N PHE A 118 26.23 16.83 1.02
CA PHE A 118 25.13 17.31 1.87
C PHE A 118 24.31 18.38 1.16
N LYS A 119 24.97 19.43 0.61
CA LYS A 119 24.26 20.50 -0.12
C LYS A 119 23.53 19.96 -1.35
N LYS A 120 24.13 19.04 -2.10
CA LYS A 120 23.53 18.42 -3.30
C LYS A 120 22.33 17.52 -2.97
N ARG A 121 22.24 17.01 -1.74
CA ARG A 121 21.11 16.19 -1.25
C ARG A 121 20.01 17.04 -0.62
N VAL A 122 20.39 18.02 0.19
CA VAL A 122 19.45 18.80 0.99
C VAL A 122 18.83 19.96 0.20
N LEU A 123 19.60 20.63 -0.68
CA LEU A 123 19.09 21.75 -1.45
C LEU A 123 17.88 21.38 -2.32
N PRO A 124 17.84 20.23 -3.01
CA PRO A 124 16.65 19.77 -3.73
C PRO A 124 15.50 19.30 -2.83
N LEU A 125 15.71 19.14 -1.52
CA LEU A 125 14.62 18.84 -0.59
C LEU A 125 13.93 20.13 -0.10
N VAL A 126 14.62 21.28 -0.15
CA VAL A 126 14.06 22.55 0.35
C VAL A 126 12.75 22.93 -0.37
N PRO A 127 12.67 22.98 -1.72
CA PRO A 127 11.40 23.32 -2.38
C PRO A 127 10.28 22.32 -2.08
N ILE A 128 10.63 21.03 -1.91
CA ILE A 128 9.68 19.98 -1.56
C ILE A 128 9.16 20.18 -0.14
N LEU A 129 10.03 20.45 0.83
CA LEU A 129 9.65 20.76 2.21
C LEU A 129 8.78 22.02 2.29
N LEU A 130 9.06 23.04 1.48
CA LEU A 130 8.24 24.26 1.43
C LEU A 130 6.81 23.98 0.95
N THR A 131 6.55 22.90 0.21
CA THR A 131 5.16 22.51 -0.12
C THR A 131 4.31 22.17 1.10
N MET A 132 4.92 21.80 2.24
CA MET A 132 4.19 21.57 3.49
C MET A 132 3.47 22.83 3.98
N LEU A 133 3.96 24.03 3.61
CA LEU A 133 3.34 25.30 3.98
C LEU A 133 2.01 25.53 3.25
N ILE A 134 1.74 24.83 2.15
CA ILE A 134 0.50 25.00 1.37
C ILE A 134 -0.73 24.68 2.22
N VAL A 135 -0.70 23.60 3.00
CA VAL A 135 -1.83 23.20 3.86
C VAL A 135 -2.15 24.27 4.93
N PRO A 136 -1.21 24.67 5.83
CA PRO A 136 -1.50 25.69 6.83
C PRO A 136 -1.78 27.06 6.22
N LEU A 137 -1.14 27.45 5.11
CA LEU A 137 -1.45 28.72 4.43
C LEU A 137 -2.85 28.71 3.81
N THR A 138 -3.28 27.59 3.21
CA THR A 138 -4.64 27.45 2.69
C THR A 138 -5.65 27.54 3.82
N LEU A 139 -5.39 26.84 4.93
CA LEU A 139 -6.23 26.93 6.13
C LEU A 139 -6.28 28.37 6.64
N ALA A 140 -5.14 29.06 6.80
CA ALA A 140 -5.09 30.45 7.25
C ALA A 140 -5.83 31.41 6.29
N SER A 141 -5.71 31.21 4.97
CA SER A 141 -6.38 32.07 3.98
C SER A 141 -7.90 31.95 4.00
N LEU A 142 -8.42 30.78 4.35
CA LEU A 142 -9.86 30.57 4.57
C LEU A 142 -10.36 31.37 5.79
N HIS A 143 -9.49 31.65 6.77
CA HIS A 143 -9.84 32.51 7.91
C HIS A 143 -9.77 34.00 7.55
N SER A 144 -8.79 34.42 6.75
CA SER A 144 -8.57 35.85 6.45
C SER A 144 -9.52 36.43 5.41
N GLY A 145 -10.11 35.59 4.54
CA GLY A 145 -11.06 36.00 3.50
C GLY A 145 -12.54 35.91 3.91
N ALA A 146 -12.83 35.43 5.11
CA ALA A 146 -14.18 35.31 5.64
C ALA A 146 -14.58 36.63 6.33
N GLU A 147 -15.85 37.02 6.22
CA GLU A 147 -16.40 38.14 7.02
C GLU A 147 -16.04 37.95 8.51
N PRO A 148 -15.81 39.02 9.30
CA PRO A 148 -15.32 38.93 10.68
C PRO A 148 -16.09 37.91 11.57
N GLY A 149 -17.39 37.71 11.33
CA GLY A 149 -18.21 36.71 12.01
C GLY A 149 -18.03 35.26 11.54
N GLN A 150 -17.65 35.01 10.28
CA GLN A 150 -17.37 33.68 9.73
C GLN A 150 -15.91 33.24 9.96
N ALA A 151 -14.96 34.19 9.94
CA ALA A 151 -13.56 33.91 10.29
C ALA A 151 -13.42 33.40 11.73
N ALA A 152 -14.17 34.01 12.65
CA ALA A 152 -14.24 33.60 14.05
C ALA A 152 -14.86 32.20 14.22
N SER A 153 -15.92 31.87 13.48
CA SER A 153 -16.59 30.57 13.59
C SER A 153 -15.75 29.41 13.01
N VAL A 154 -14.97 29.64 11.94
CA VAL A 154 -14.04 28.65 11.38
C VAL A 154 -12.83 28.45 12.29
N ALA A 155 -12.27 29.53 12.86
CA ALA A 155 -11.18 29.46 13.84
C ALA A 155 -11.62 28.75 15.12
N GLU A 156 -12.83 29.02 15.60
CA GLU A 156 -13.44 28.34 16.74
C GLU A 156 -13.68 26.86 16.43
N THR A 157 -14.13 26.52 15.22
CA THR A 157 -14.34 25.13 14.81
C THR A 157 -13.03 24.35 14.75
N ILE A 158 -11.99 24.90 14.10
CA ILE A 158 -10.66 24.27 14.03
C ILE A 158 -10.03 24.21 15.44
N GLY A 159 -10.16 25.27 16.23
CA GLY A 159 -9.75 25.32 17.62
C GLY A 159 -10.46 24.25 18.48
N LYS A 160 -11.76 24.01 18.26
CA LYS A 160 -12.54 23.01 18.99
C LYS A 160 -12.10 21.57 18.68
N TYR A 161 -11.78 21.27 17.42
CA TYR A 161 -11.30 19.94 17.01
C TYR A 161 -9.79 19.70 17.26
N ALA A 162 -9.01 20.77 17.47
CA ALA A 162 -7.58 20.69 17.76
C ALA A 162 -7.18 21.01 19.21
N ALA A 163 -8.09 21.57 20.02
CA ALA A 163 -7.83 21.90 21.42
C ALA A 163 -7.55 20.63 22.23
N PRO A 164 -6.66 20.66 23.23
CA PRO A 164 -6.43 19.53 24.12
C PRO A 164 -7.59 19.38 25.11
N THR A 165 -8.74 18.94 24.62
CA THR A 165 -9.92 18.61 25.43
C THR A 165 -9.87 17.16 25.86
N LYS A 166 -10.63 16.81 26.91
CA LYS A 166 -10.80 15.41 27.33
C LYS A 166 -11.28 14.53 26.16
N GLU A 167 -12.20 15.04 25.35
CA GLU A 167 -12.75 14.33 24.18
C GLU A 167 -11.68 14.04 23.12
N ASN A 168 -10.76 14.98 22.86
CA ASN A 168 -9.68 14.78 21.89
C ASN A 168 -8.61 13.81 22.43
N ALA A 169 -8.40 13.80 23.74
CA ALA A 169 -7.56 12.79 24.39
C ALA A 169 -8.17 11.38 24.30
N SER A 170 -9.46 11.22 24.59
CA SER A 170 -10.18 9.95 24.44
C SER A 170 -10.20 9.48 22.99
N TYR A 171 -10.37 10.39 22.04
CA TYR A 171 -10.25 10.08 20.61
C TYR A 171 -8.87 9.52 20.27
N LEU A 172 -7.79 10.19 20.70
CA LEU A 172 -6.42 9.72 20.46
C LEU A 172 -6.15 8.35 21.10
N ILE A 173 -6.59 8.15 22.34
CA ILE A 173 -6.47 6.85 23.04
C ILE A 173 -7.17 5.76 22.23
N THR A 174 -8.37 6.07 21.71
CA THR A 174 -9.14 5.18 20.85
C THR A 174 -8.43 4.92 19.51
N GLN A 175 -7.72 5.90 18.93
CA GLN A 175 -6.96 5.71 17.69
C GLN A 175 -5.88 4.63 17.82
N PHE A 176 -5.24 4.49 19.00
CA PHE A 176 -4.32 3.37 19.23
C PHE A 176 -5.01 2.01 19.11
N ARG A 177 -6.31 1.93 19.39
CA ARG A 177 -7.10 0.71 19.18
C ARG A 177 -7.50 0.55 17.71
N VAL A 178 -7.80 1.64 17.02
CA VAL A 178 -8.18 1.66 15.60
C VAL A 178 -7.05 1.14 14.69
N ILE A 179 -5.79 1.53 14.93
CA ILE A 179 -4.68 1.14 14.05
C ILE A 179 -4.48 -0.40 14.00
N PRO A 180 -4.57 -1.16 15.11
CA PRO A 180 -4.59 -2.62 15.04
C PRO A 180 -5.81 -3.22 14.32
N THR A 181 -6.98 -2.57 14.38
CA THR A 181 -8.13 -2.98 13.58
C THR A 181 -7.84 -2.81 12.09
N TYR A 182 -7.14 -1.73 11.71
CA TYR A 182 -6.66 -1.54 10.34
C TYR A 182 -5.62 -2.58 9.92
N LEU A 183 -4.63 -2.88 10.77
CA LEU A 183 -3.65 -3.94 10.50
C LEU A 183 -4.34 -5.30 10.34
N ARG A 184 -5.35 -5.60 11.18
CA ARG A 184 -6.18 -6.78 11.04
C ARG A 184 -6.90 -6.79 9.69
N LEU A 185 -7.54 -5.69 9.28
CA LEU A 185 -8.22 -5.61 7.98
C LEU A 185 -7.26 -5.82 6.80
N LEU A 186 -6.03 -5.33 6.90
CA LEU A 186 -4.98 -5.52 5.88
C LEU A 186 -4.44 -6.96 5.81
N LEU A 187 -4.51 -7.72 6.90
CA LEU A 187 -4.09 -9.12 6.93
C LEU A 187 -5.25 -10.08 6.66
N LEU A 188 -6.43 -9.73 7.17
CA LEU A 188 -7.66 -10.51 7.13
C LEU A 188 -8.86 -9.53 7.04
N PRO A 189 -9.31 -9.20 5.81
CA PRO A 189 -10.35 -8.20 5.55
C PRO A 189 -11.78 -8.71 5.86
N VAL A 190 -11.98 -9.21 7.08
CA VAL A 190 -13.26 -9.72 7.58
C VAL A 190 -13.98 -8.64 8.38
N GLY A 191 -15.30 -8.49 8.20
CA GLY A 191 -16.08 -7.48 8.93
C GLY A 191 -15.74 -6.05 8.50
N GLN A 192 -15.60 -5.85 7.19
CA GLN A 192 -15.57 -4.50 6.62
C GLN A 192 -16.93 -3.84 6.78
N ASN A 193 -16.96 -2.58 7.16
CA ASN A 193 -18.17 -1.81 7.41
C ASN A 193 -17.97 -0.34 7.02
N LEU A 194 -18.98 0.26 6.41
CA LEU A 194 -18.99 1.69 6.11
C LEU A 194 -19.14 2.53 7.38
N ASP A 195 -19.90 2.02 8.36
CA ASP A 195 -20.16 2.72 9.62
C ASP A 195 -20.00 1.77 10.80
N TYR A 196 -18.93 1.99 11.55
CA TYR A 196 -18.56 1.14 12.69
C TYR A 196 -19.11 1.71 13.98
N ASP A 197 -19.82 0.88 14.72
CA ASP A 197 -20.01 1.08 16.16
C ASP A 197 -18.72 0.68 16.89
N TYR A 198 -17.77 1.62 16.92
CA TYR A 198 -16.41 1.38 17.46
C TYR A 198 -16.32 1.81 18.93
N PRO A 199 -15.84 0.95 19.84
CA PRO A 199 -15.75 1.31 21.26
C PRO A 199 -14.75 2.44 21.48
N GLU A 200 -15.19 3.46 22.22
CA GLU A 200 -14.34 4.57 22.66
C GLU A 200 -13.64 4.23 23.99
N TYR A 201 -12.41 4.72 24.14
CA TYR A 201 -11.57 4.48 25.30
C TYR A 201 -11.05 5.80 25.88
N ASP A 202 -11.27 6.00 27.18
CA ASP A 202 -10.82 7.21 27.91
C ASP A 202 -9.47 7.02 28.63
N THR A 203 -8.94 5.80 28.67
CA THR A 203 -7.72 5.49 29.43
C THR A 203 -6.76 4.55 28.70
N LEU A 204 -5.48 4.91 28.74
CA LEU A 204 -4.38 4.09 28.23
C LEU A 204 -4.21 2.78 29.00
N ALA A 205 -4.69 2.71 30.25
CA ALA A 205 -4.59 1.53 31.10
C ALA A 205 -5.62 0.44 30.76
N SER A 206 -6.55 0.70 29.86
CA SER A 206 -7.51 -0.30 29.41
C SER A 206 -6.78 -1.43 28.67
N ALA A 207 -7.08 -2.69 29.02
CA ALA A 207 -6.38 -3.85 28.47
C ALA A 207 -6.34 -3.87 26.92
N PRO A 208 -7.44 -3.54 26.18
CA PRO A 208 -7.39 -3.47 24.72
C PRO A 208 -6.42 -2.43 24.19
N VAL A 209 -6.31 -1.27 24.84
CA VAL A 209 -5.38 -0.20 24.43
C VAL A 209 -3.94 -0.59 24.73
N VAL A 210 -3.67 -1.19 25.89
CA VAL A 210 -2.32 -1.68 26.23
C VAL A 210 -1.84 -2.73 25.22
N LEU A 211 -2.67 -3.72 24.89
CA LEU A 211 -2.33 -4.75 23.89
C LEU A 211 -2.10 -4.14 22.50
N SER A 212 -2.93 -3.16 22.13
CA SER A 212 -2.75 -2.40 20.90
C SER A 212 -1.41 -1.64 20.89
N LEU A 213 -1.07 -0.94 21.96
CA LEU A 213 0.21 -0.23 22.08
C LEU A 213 1.39 -1.20 22.00
N MET A 214 1.33 -2.34 22.68
CA MET A 214 2.37 -3.37 22.60
C MET A 214 2.58 -3.85 21.16
N LEU A 215 1.50 -4.08 20.40
CA LEU A 215 1.58 -4.46 18.99
C LEU A 215 2.19 -3.35 18.13
N LEU A 216 1.74 -2.10 18.30
CA LEU A 216 2.24 -0.95 17.53
C LEU A 216 3.71 -0.66 17.84
N THR A 217 4.11 -0.75 19.11
CA THR A 217 5.51 -0.65 19.53
C THR A 217 6.33 -1.79 18.94
N ALA A 218 5.85 -3.04 18.98
CA ALA A 218 6.54 -4.17 18.38
C ALA A 218 6.73 -3.98 16.86
N LEU A 219 5.71 -3.50 16.14
CA LEU A 219 5.80 -3.20 14.71
C LEU A 219 6.80 -2.07 14.42
N GLY A 220 6.78 -0.98 15.21
CA GLY A 220 7.75 0.11 15.11
C GLY A 220 9.18 -0.35 15.38
N LEU A 221 9.39 -1.14 16.44
CA LEU A 221 10.69 -1.73 16.77
C LEU A 221 11.17 -2.71 15.69
N ALA A 222 10.27 -3.49 15.08
CA ALA A 222 10.60 -4.35 13.95
C ALA A 222 11.06 -3.52 12.74
N GLY A 223 10.40 -2.39 12.47
CA GLY A 223 10.84 -1.41 11.46
C GLY A 223 12.25 -0.87 11.74
N VAL A 224 12.51 -0.42 12.97
CA VAL A 224 13.84 0.07 13.39
C VAL A 224 14.89 -1.03 13.32
N PHE A 225 14.56 -2.25 13.72
CA PHE A 225 15.45 -3.40 13.59
C PHE A 225 15.82 -3.66 12.13
N CYS A 226 14.82 -3.70 11.24
CA CYS A 226 15.03 -3.87 9.80
C CYS A 226 15.88 -2.73 9.21
N PHE A 227 15.66 -1.49 9.66
CA PHE A 227 16.49 -0.35 9.27
C PHE A 227 17.96 -0.55 9.65
N ARG A 228 18.23 -0.86 10.92
CA ARG A 228 19.59 -1.05 11.44
C ARG A 228 20.27 -2.25 10.80
N ALA A 229 19.54 -3.35 10.60
CA ALA A 229 20.03 -4.54 9.92
C ALA A 229 20.36 -4.26 8.45
N GLY A 230 19.48 -3.54 7.75
CA GLY A 230 19.68 -3.14 6.35
C GLY A 230 20.84 -2.17 6.16
N LEU A 231 21.06 -1.23 7.08
CA LEU A 231 22.23 -0.33 7.04
C LEU A 231 23.56 -1.07 7.29
N LYS A 232 23.55 -2.07 8.20
CA LYS A 232 24.73 -2.90 8.49
C LYS A 232 25.02 -3.92 7.39
N ALA A 233 24.00 -4.30 6.62
CA ALA A 233 24.15 -5.24 5.52
C ALA A 233 25.08 -4.66 4.43
N GLY A 234 26.13 -5.41 4.09
CA GLY A 234 26.93 -5.16 2.91
C GLY A 234 26.09 -5.25 1.62
N ILE A 235 26.69 -4.92 0.49
CA ILE A 235 26.01 -4.94 -0.83
C ILE A 235 25.40 -6.32 -1.15
N LYS A 236 26.06 -7.41 -0.72
CA LYS A 236 25.58 -8.81 -0.85
C LYS A 236 24.72 -9.29 0.33
N GLY A 237 24.41 -8.41 1.28
CA GLY A 237 23.61 -8.72 2.46
C GLY A 237 22.14 -8.34 2.29
N LYS A 238 21.34 -8.50 3.37
CA LYS A 238 19.89 -8.26 3.39
C LYS A 238 19.49 -6.78 3.39
N ARG A 239 19.99 -5.98 2.44
CA ARG A 239 19.68 -4.54 2.31
C ARG A 239 18.20 -4.27 1.99
N GLU A 240 17.51 -5.26 1.46
CA GLU A 240 16.07 -5.30 1.24
C GLU A 240 15.27 -5.04 2.52
N LEU A 241 15.84 -5.28 3.70
CA LEU A 241 15.23 -4.92 4.99
C LEU A 241 15.00 -3.40 5.14
N LEU A 242 15.74 -2.55 4.41
CA LEU A 242 15.45 -1.12 4.35
C LEU A 242 14.09 -0.85 3.71
N LEU A 243 13.66 -1.69 2.77
CA LEU A 243 12.35 -1.56 2.14
C LEU A 243 11.22 -1.97 3.09
N VAL A 244 11.45 -2.99 3.93
CA VAL A 244 10.54 -3.36 5.03
C VAL A 244 10.40 -2.19 6.00
N SER A 245 11.53 -1.62 6.45
CA SER A 245 11.51 -0.43 7.31
C SER A 245 10.81 0.75 6.65
N TRP A 246 11.03 0.98 5.36
CA TRP A 246 10.44 2.10 4.61
C TRP A 246 8.92 1.95 4.52
N GLY A 247 8.41 0.73 4.28
CA GLY A 247 6.98 0.48 4.23
C GLY A 247 6.29 0.58 5.60
N VAL A 248 6.96 0.16 6.68
CA VAL A 248 6.47 0.39 8.05
C VAL A 248 6.44 1.89 8.39
N LEU A 249 7.51 2.62 8.05
CA LEU A 249 7.57 4.07 8.22
C LEU A 249 6.46 4.76 7.42
N TRP A 250 6.27 4.38 6.16
CA TRP A 250 5.21 4.88 5.29
C TRP A 250 3.83 4.71 5.93
N PHE A 251 3.54 3.52 6.46
CA PHE A 251 2.26 3.22 7.12
C PHE A 251 1.98 4.21 8.27
N PHE A 252 2.91 4.36 9.20
CA PHE A 252 2.72 5.27 10.35
C PHE A 252 2.70 6.74 9.93
N VAL A 253 3.60 7.15 9.04
CA VAL A 253 3.70 8.56 8.59
C VAL A 253 2.44 8.97 7.85
N THR A 254 1.98 8.19 6.88
CA THR A 254 0.81 8.56 6.06
C THR A 254 -0.51 8.45 6.83
N LEU A 255 -0.59 7.57 7.83
CA LEU A 255 -1.76 7.47 8.71
C LEU A 255 -1.78 8.53 9.82
N SER A 256 -0.64 9.14 10.13
CA SER A 256 -0.50 10.08 11.26
C SER A 256 -1.46 11.27 11.20
N ILE A 257 -1.81 11.79 10.02
CA ILE A 257 -2.72 12.94 9.95
C ILE A 257 -4.17 12.56 10.28
N GLU A 258 -4.60 11.37 9.88
CA GLU A 258 -6.00 10.94 10.03
C GLU A 258 -6.26 10.13 11.32
N SER A 259 -5.21 9.65 12.00
CA SER A 259 -5.29 8.90 13.27
C SER A 259 -4.38 9.49 14.36
N SER A 260 -4.48 10.80 14.59
CA SER A 260 -3.76 11.51 15.67
C SER A 260 -4.70 12.38 16.51
N PHE A 261 -4.21 13.53 17.00
CA PHE A 261 -4.88 14.43 17.94
C PHE A 261 -6.07 15.19 17.35
N VAL A 262 -6.14 15.32 16.02
CA VAL A 262 -7.26 16.01 15.37
C VAL A 262 -8.46 15.09 15.38
N ARG A 263 -9.47 15.42 16.19
CA ARG A 263 -10.69 14.65 16.25
C ARG A 263 -11.47 14.80 14.96
N ILE A 264 -11.78 13.68 14.33
CA ILE A 264 -12.62 13.59 13.14
C ILE A 264 -13.95 12.95 13.58
N PRO A 265 -15.12 13.40 13.10
CA PRO A 265 -16.42 12.91 13.57
C PRO A 265 -16.57 11.38 13.55
N MET A 266 -15.93 10.71 12.60
CA MET A 266 -15.89 9.26 12.52
C MET A 266 -14.60 8.72 13.13
N VAL A 267 -14.72 7.84 14.13
CA VAL A 267 -13.58 7.27 14.86
C VAL A 267 -12.72 6.36 13.97
N ILE A 268 -13.36 5.58 13.12
CA ILE A 268 -12.70 4.64 12.18
C ILE A 268 -13.35 4.78 10.80
N ASN A 269 -12.52 4.70 9.77
CA ASN A 269 -12.92 4.60 8.37
C ASN A 269 -11.89 3.79 7.58
N GLU A 270 -12.31 2.89 6.72
CA GLU A 270 -11.42 2.03 5.93
C GLU A 270 -10.70 2.82 4.82
N TYR A 271 -11.33 3.85 4.25
CA TYR A 271 -10.72 4.67 3.20
C TYR A 271 -9.40 5.33 3.65
N ARG A 272 -9.20 5.52 4.97
CA ARG A 272 -7.95 6.06 5.54
C ARG A 272 -6.76 5.15 5.24
N LEU A 273 -7.01 3.87 4.96
CA LEU A 273 -5.99 2.90 4.60
C LEU A 273 -5.57 2.94 3.14
N TYR A 274 -6.24 3.71 2.28
CA TYR A 274 -5.89 3.78 0.86
C TYR A 274 -4.40 4.10 0.68
N LEU A 275 -3.90 5.19 1.27
CA LEU A 275 -2.49 5.56 1.15
C LEU A 275 -1.54 4.71 2.06
N PRO A 276 -1.83 4.47 3.36
CA PRO A 276 -0.98 3.67 4.23
C PRO A 276 -0.77 2.23 3.78
N SER A 277 -1.79 1.62 3.16
CA SER A 277 -1.73 0.22 2.69
C SER A 277 -0.63 0.01 1.64
N ALA A 278 -0.32 1.00 0.81
CA ALA A 278 0.78 0.90 -0.17
C ALA A 278 2.12 0.61 0.51
N GLY A 279 2.40 1.26 1.63
CA GLY A 279 3.62 1.06 2.41
C GLY A 279 3.68 -0.32 3.05
N ILE A 280 2.65 -0.70 3.79
CA ILE A 280 2.64 -1.95 4.54
C ILE A 280 2.60 -3.19 3.62
N ILE A 281 1.91 -3.12 2.48
CA ILE A 281 1.92 -4.16 1.45
C ILE A 281 3.34 -4.29 0.88
N THR A 282 3.99 -3.17 0.55
CA THR A 282 5.38 -3.19 0.07
C THR A 282 6.31 -3.83 1.11
N ALA A 283 6.15 -3.50 2.40
CA ALA A 283 6.92 -4.10 3.48
C ALA A 283 6.65 -5.61 3.64
N ALA A 284 5.39 -6.03 3.59
CA ALA A 284 5.00 -7.42 3.73
C ALA A 284 5.55 -8.28 2.58
N VAL A 285 5.44 -7.80 1.34
CA VAL A 285 6.00 -8.48 0.18
C VAL A 285 7.53 -8.53 0.29
N ALA A 286 8.19 -7.44 0.68
CA ALA A 286 9.65 -7.41 0.80
C ALA A 286 10.14 -8.41 1.86
N LEU A 287 9.45 -8.45 3.01
CA LEU A 287 9.75 -9.39 4.09
C LEU A 287 9.54 -10.84 3.62
N ALA A 288 8.46 -11.12 2.89
CA ALA A 288 8.20 -12.45 2.34
C ALA A 288 9.35 -12.91 1.43
N PHE A 289 9.84 -12.05 0.53
CA PHE A 289 11.00 -12.38 -0.32
C PHE A 289 12.26 -12.65 0.51
N VAL A 290 12.56 -11.80 1.50
CA VAL A 290 13.73 -11.98 2.37
C VAL A 290 13.68 -13.27 3.19
N VAL A 291 12.49 -13.65 3.67
CA VAL A 291 12.28 -14.90 4.42
C VAL A 291 12.38 -16.11 3.49
N MET A 292 11.76 -16.05 2.31
CA MET A 292 11.80 -17.12 1.31
C MET A 292 13.22 -17.40 0.81
N GLU A 293 14.05 -16.37 0.64
CA GLU A 293 15.46 -16.54 0.28
C GLU A 293 16.28 -17.28 1.36
N GLY A 294 15.88 -17.17 2.63
CA GLY A 294 16.50 -17.89 3.73
C GLY A 294 16.18 -19.40 3.74
N TRP A 295 15.19 -19.84 2.95
CA TRP A 295 14.73 -21.23 2.93
C TRP A 295 15.29 -21.98 1.71
N PRO A 296 16.20 -22.96 1.88
CA PRO A 296 16.89 -23.64 0.78
C PRO A 296 15.95 -24.32 -0.23
N SER A 297 14.80 -24.82 0.24
CA SER A 297 13.79 -25.54 -0.55
C SER A 297 12.94 -24.64 -1.46
N ILE A 298 12.98 -23.31 -1.28
CA ILE A 298 12.14 -22.32 -1.98
C ILE A 298 12.89 -21.68 -3.18
N LYS A 299 14.14 -22.04 -3.43
CA LYS A 299 14.97 -21.48 -4.54
C LYS A 299 14.38 -21.61 -5.95
N LYS A 300 13.33 -22.42 -6.15
CA LYS A 300 12.58 -22.56 -7.41
C LYS A 300 11.39 -21.60 -7.56
N PHE A 301 11.12 -20.71 -6.59
CA PHE A 301 9.97 -19.80 -6.66
C PHE A 301 10.08 -18.87 -7.87
N ARG A 302 9.18 -19.04 -8.85
CA ARG A 302 9.06 -18.19 -10.02
C ARG A 302 7.93 -17.15 -9.83
N PRO A 303 7.96 -15.97 -10.48
CA PRO A 303 6.91 -14.95 -10.40
C PRO A 303 5.48 -15.50 -10.61
N GLU A 304 5.35 -16.54 -11.41
CA GLU A 304 4.13 -17.28 -11.74
C GLU A 304 3.48 -17.89 -10.47
N THR A 305 4.29 -18.40 -9.54
CA THR A 305 3.87 -18.91 -8.21
C THR A 305 3.11 -17.87 -7.39
N VAL A 306 3.41 -16.59 -7.61
CA VAL A 306 2.88 -15.46 -6.83
C VAL A 306 1.59 -14.93 -7.45
N VAL A 307 1.53 -14.81 -8.78
CA VAL A 307 0.28 -14.61 -9.53
C VAL A 307 -0.71 -15.70 -9.16
N LEU A 308 -0.21 -16.92 -9.05
CA LEU A 308 -0.95 -18.06 -8.59
C LEU A 308 -1.43 -17.93 -7.13
N GLY A 309 -0.56 -17.55 -6.20
CA GLY A 309 -0.97 -17.30 -4.81
C GLY A 309 -2.10 -16.28 -4.71
N LEU A 310 -2.04 -15.22 -5.51
CA LEU A 310 -3.11 -14.22 -5.64
C LEU A 310 -4.40 -14.83 -6.21
N VAL A 311 -4.31 -15.64 -7.27
CA VAL A 311 -5.47 -16.34 -7.86
C VAL A 311 -6.11 -17.27 -6.83
N ILE A 312 -5.32 -18.04 -6.07
CA ILE A 312 -5.81 -18.94 -5.02
C ILE A 312 -6.45 -18.13 -3.88
N VAL A 313 -5.81 -17.06 -3.41
CA VAL A 313 -6.39 -16.20 -2.37
C VAL A 313 -7.71 -15.60 -2.86
N MET A 314 -7.75 -15.04 -4.07
CA MET A 314 -8.99 -14.51 -4.65
C MET A 314 -10.07 -15.59 -4.79
N LEU A 315 -9.71 -16.81 -5.21
CA LEU A 315 -10.66 -17.93 -5.29
C LEU A 315 -11.27 -18.23 -3.92
N LEU A 316 -10.44 -18.26 -2.87
CA LEU A 316 -10.83 -18.66 -1.52
C LEU A 316 -11.53 -17.55 -0.72
N THR A 317 -11.19 -16.28 -0.93
CA THR A 317 -11.65 -15.17 -0.08
C THR A 317 -12.69 -14.28 -0.75
N ARG A 318 -12.96 -14.46 -2.05
CA ARG A 318 -13.92 -13.62 -2.79
C ARG A 318 -15.00 -14.46 -3.47
N TYR A 319 -16.24 -14.09 -3.21
CA TYR A 319 -17.41 -14.63 -3.89
C TYR A 319 -18.39 -13.48 -4.21
N PRO A 320 -18.93 -13.37 -5.45
CA PRO A 320 -18.58 -14.13 -6.65
C PRO A 320 -17.21 -13.72 -7.24
N MET A 321 -16.58 -14.59 -8.02
CA MET A 321 -15.23 -14.38 -8.57
C MET A 321 -15.10 -15.06 -9.93
N LYS A 322 -15.04 -14.30 -11.03
CA LYS A 322 -14.90 -14.85 -12.39
C LYS A 322 -13.54 -14.47 -12.97
N THR A 323 -12.50 -15.26 -12.77
CA THR A 323 -11.14 -14.93 -13.27
C THR A 323 -10.77 -15.77 -14.48
N VAL A 324 -10.26 -15.13 -15.53
CA VAL A 324 -9.73 -15.82 -16.71
C VAL A 324 -8.30 -15.40 -16.97
N ALA A 325 -7.38 -16.37 -17.03
CA ALA A 325 -6.01 -16.15 -17.44
C ALA A 325 -5.84 -16.45 -18.94
N THR A 326 -5.16 -15.56 -19.65
CA THR A 326 -4.80 -15.76 -21.06
C THR A 326 -3.32 -15.49 -21.29
N ALA A 327 -2.71 -16.26 -22.19
CA ALA A 327 -1.32 -16.11 -22.62
C ALA A 327 -1.22 -16.36 -24.15
N PRO A 328 -0.21 -15.80 -24.84
CA PRO A 328 -0.06 -15.94 -26.29
C PRO A 328 0.23 -17.37 -26.75
N THR A 329 0.75 -18.23 -25.85
CA THR A 329 1.00 -19.65 -26.15
C THR A 329 0.31 -20.58 -25.16
N ARG A 330 -0.19 -21.71 -25.66
CA ARG A 330 -0.81 -22.76 -24.83
C ARG A 330 0.17 -23.30 -23.78
N ALA A 331 1.44 -23.46 -24.15
CA ALA A 331 2.47 -23.96 -23.25
C ALA A 331 2.69 -23.04 -22.04
N GLN A 332 2.75 -21.71 -22.24
CA GLN A 332 2.87 -20.77 -21.13
C GLN A 332 1.66 -20.81 -20.19
N LEU A 333 0.46 -21.01 -20.75
CA LEU A 333 -0.76 -21.00 -19.97
C LEU A 333 -1.02 -22.30 -19.22
N PHE A 334 -0.91 -23.44 -19.91
CA PHE A 334 -1.27 -24.74 -19.34
C PHE A 334 -0.10 -25.46 -18.69
N ASP A 335 1.06 -25.48 -19.35
CA ASP A 335 2.22 -26.25 -18.87
C ASP A 335 2.97 -25.51 -17.74
N ASN A 336 2.85 -24.18 -17.69
CA ASN A 336 3.39 -23.37 -16.59
C ASN A 336 2.28 -22.93 -15.63
N LEU A 337 1.48 -21.91 -15.98
CA LEU A 337 0.56 -21.28 -15.02
C LEU A 337 -0.46 -22.28 -14.45
N TYR A 338 -1.26 -22.94 -15.30
CA TYR A 338 -2.35 -23.80 -14.85
C TYR A 338 -1.85 -25.04 -14.09
N ALA A 339 -0.79 -25.69 -14.59
CA ALA A 339 -0.16 -26.81 -13.89
C ALA A 339 0.33 -26.41 -12.48
N GLU A 340 0.90 -25.22 -12.36
CA GLU A 340 1.30 -24.68 -11.06
C GLU A 340 0.07 -24.40 -10.19
N VAL A 341 -1.02 -23.85 -10.77
CA VAL A 341 -2.29 -23.62 -10.05
C VAL A 341 -2.83 -24.88 -9.41
N VAL A 342 -2.96 -25.94 -10.19
CA VAL A 342 -3.46 -27.22 -9.71
C VAL A 342 -2.54 -27.79 -8.63
N THR A 343 -1.22 -27.69 -8.82
CA THR A 343 -0.22 -28.18 -7.86
C THR A 343 -0.34 -27.51 -6.50
N TRP A 344 -0.53 -26.19 -6.46
CA TRP A 344 -0.67 -25.45 -5.21
C TRP A 344 -2.06 -25.57 -4.60
N PHE A 345 -3.10 -25.65 -5.42
CA PHE A 345 -4.45 -25.94 -4.95
C PHE A 345 -4.50 -27.30 -4.23
N GLY A 346 -3.76 -28.30 -4.72
CA GLY A 346 -3.58 -29.59 -4.05
C GLY A 346 -2.88 -29.55 -2.68
N LYS A 347 -2.28 -28.41 -2.31
CA LYS A 347 -1.64 -28.18 -0.99
C LYS A 347 -2.53 -27.39 -0.02
N VAL A 348 -3.68 -26.87 -0.48
CA VAL A 348 -4.65 -26.16 0.37
C VAL A 348 -5.30 -27.16 1.36
N PRO A 349 -5.73 -26.76 2.58
CA PRO A 349 -6.41 -27.68 3.50
C PRO A 349 -7.58 -28.42 2.85
N THR A 350 -7.74 -29.70 3.17
CA THR A 350 -8.74 -30.60 2.55
C THR A 350 -10.17 -30.08 2.62
N GLY A 351 -10.56 -29.41 3.71
CA GLY A 351 -11.89 -28.80 3.84
C GLY A 351 -12.18 -27.68 2.83
N LEU A 352 -11.15 -26.95 2.40
CA LEU A 352 -11.27 -25.95 1.33
C LEU A 352 -11.21 -26.61 -0.05
N GLN A 353 -10.41 -27.67 -0.23
CA GLN A 353 -10.36 -28.39 -1.51
C GLN A 353 -11.73 -28.96 -1.89
N SER A 354 -12.49 -29.50 -0.93
CA SER A 354 -13.83 -30.06 -1.18
C SER A 354 -14.85 -29.04 -1.69
N LEU A 355 -14.59 -27.73 -1.51
CA LEU A 355 -15.45 -26.66 -2.00
C LEU A 355 -15.26 -26.37 -3.49
N TYR A 356 -14.24 -26.94 -4.14
CA TYR A 356 -13.94 -26.67 -5.54
C TYR A 356 -13.77 -27.94 -6.36
N THR A 357 -14.15 -27.85 -7.63
CA THR A 357 -13.95 -28.89 -8.64
C THR A 357 -12.85 -28.43 -9.59
N VAL A 358 -11.76 -29.21 -9.64
CA VAL A 358 -10.62 -28.96 -10.54
C VAL A 358 -10.84 -29.73 -11.84
N LYS A 359 -10.92 -29.02 -12.97
CA LYS A 359 -11.03 -29.56 -14.33
C LYS A 359 -9.70 -29.41 -15.07
N THR A 360 -9.67 -29.71 -16.37
CA THR A 360 -8.46 -29.62 -17.21
C THR A 360 -8.05 -28.17 -17.52
N ASP A 361 -8.99 -27.24 -17.51
CA ASP A 361 -8.80 -25.84 -17.92
C ASP A 361 -9.46 -24.83 -16.96
N ARG A 362 -10.06 -25.31 -15.87
CA ARG A 362 -10.84 -24.50 -14.95
C ARG A 362 -10.88 -25.08 -13.53
N ILE A 363 -10.88 -24.21 -12.53
CA ILE A 363 -11.21 -24.52 -11.13
C ILE A 363 -12.51 -23.80 -10.81
N GLU A 364 -13.52 -24.54 -10.39
CA GLU A 364 -14.88 -24.02 -10.16
C GLU A 364 -15.31 -24.20 -8.70
N PHE A 365 -15.98 -23.22 -8.12
CA PHE A 365 -16.59 -23.37 -6.81
C PHE A 365 -17.80 -24.31 -6.90
N THR A 366 -17.72 -25.49 -6.28
CA THR A 366 -18.68 -26.60 -6.42
C THR A 366 -20.12 -26.18 -6.15
N PRO A 367 -20.45 -25.36 -5.12
CA PRO A 367 -21.83 -24.94 -4.88
C PRO A 367 -22.41 -24.05 -5.98
N LYS A 368 -21.57 -23.22 -6.64
CA LYS A 368 -22.01 -22.24 -7.65
C LYS A 368 -20.95 -22.03 -8.75
N PRO A 369 -20.79 -23.01 -9.66
CA PRO A 369 -19.67 -23.06 -10.63
C PRO A 369 -19.75 -21.98 -11.73
N LYS A 370 -20.91 -21.36 -11.93
CA LYS A 370 -21.10 -20.23 -12.87
C LYS A 370 -20.72 -18.88 -12.24
N ASP A 371 -20.79 -18.78 -10.92
CA ASP A 371 -20.61 -17.52 -10.19
C ASP A 371 -19.19 -17.35 -9.64
N SER A 372 -18.50 -18.46 -9.35
CA SER A 372 -17.11 -18.41 -8.88
C SER A 372 -16.22 -19.47 -9.55
N PHE A 373 -15.20 -19.01 -10.30
CA PHE A 373 -14.27 -19.85 -11.04
C PHE A 373 -12.97 -19.12 -11.46
N PHE A 374 -11.93 -19.92 -11.67
CA PHE A 374 -10.72 -19.55 -12.40
C PHE A 374 -10.60 -20.37 -13.67
N SER A 375 -10.42 -19.77 -14.85
CA SER A 375 -10.29 -20.47 -16.14
C SER A 375 -9.03 -20.05 -16.89
N ALA A 376 -8.30 -21.01 -17.45
CA ALA A 376 -7.21 -20.76 -18.39
C ALA A 376 -7.77 -20.83 -19.82
N ARG A 377 -7.75 -19.72 -20.57
CA ARG A 377 -8.15 -19.68 -21.99
C ARG A 377 -7.07 -19.08 -22.86
N THR A 378 -6.74 -19.73 -23.97
CA THR A 378 -5.87 -19.13 -24.99
C THR A 378 -6.67 -18.13 -25.83
N ALA A 379 -6.38 -16.84 -25.73
CA ALA A 379 -6.93 -15.82 -26.61
C ALA A 379 -5.83 -15.25 -27.52
N LYS A 380 -6.15 -15.07 -28.81
CA LYS A 380 -5.32 -14.35 -29.78
C LYS A 380 -5.99 -13.01 -30.10
N ALA A 381 -5.20 -11.99 -30.45
CA ALA A 381 -5.72 -10.67 -30.83
C ALA A 381 -6.74 -10.74 -31.98
N GLU A 382 -6.63 -11.75 -32.84
CA GLU A 382 -7.48 -11.99 -34.02
C GLU A 382 -8.78 -12.78 -33.70
N GLN A 383 -8.90 -13.38 -32.51
CA GLN A 383 -10.08 -14.17 -32.09
C GLN A 383 -10.50 -13.82 -30.65
N PRO A 384 -11.17 -12.67 -30.45
CA PRO A 384 -11.64 -12.22 -29.13
C PRO A 384 -12.81 -13.06 -28.57
N GLU A 385 -13.43 -13.92 -29.39
CA GLU A 385 -14.57 -14.75 -29.02
C GLU A 385 -14.27 -15.73 -27.88
N ALA A 386 -13.00 -16.12 -27.70
CA ALA A 386 -12.55 -17.00 -26.61
C ALA A 386 -12.81 -16.41 -25.21
N LEU A 387 -12.97 -15.08 -25.09
CA LEU A 387 -13.28 -14.37 -23.84
C LEU A 387 -14.80 -14.07 -23.67
N GLN A 388 -15.66 -14.51 -24.59
CA GLN A 388 -17.10 -14.34 -24.46
C GLN A 388 -17.64 -15.06 -23.20
N GLY A 389 -18.54 -14.38 -22.47
CA GLY A 389 -19.15 -14.84 -21.22
C GLY A 389 -18.52 -14.30 -19.94
N ILE A 390 -17.40 -13.57 -20.03
CA ILE A 390 -16.84 -12.79 -18.91
C ILE A 390 -17.50 -11.41 -18.94
N HIS A 391 -18.70 -11.28 -18.38
CA HIS A 391 -19.32 -9.97 -18.25
C HIS A 391 -18.51 -9.07 -17.31
N ARG A 392 -18.33 -7.81 -17.73
CA ARG A 392 -17.43 -6.79 -17.14
C ARG A 392 -17.73 -6.47 -15.66
N ASP A 393 -18.91 -6.86 -15.19
CA ASP A 393 -19.45 -6.45 -13.89
C ASP A 393 -18.93 -7.31 -12.72
N ASP A 394 -18.42 -8.54 -12.96
CA ASP A 394 -17.97 -9.48 -11.89
C ASP A 394 -16.60 -10.16 -12.13
N GLY A 395 -15.96 -9.92 -13.28
CA GLY A 395 -14.82 -10.75 -13.74
C GLY A 395 -13.48 -10.04 -13.88
N PHE A 396 -12.39 -10.77 -13.65
CA PHE A 396 -11.01 -10.33 -13.92
C PHE A 396 -10.45 -11.08 -15.13
N VAL A 397 -9.82 -10.36 -16.05
CA VAL A 397 -9.01 -10.95 -17.12
C VAL A 397 -7.54 -10.70 -16.81
N LEU A 398 -6.81 -11.78 -16.55
CA LEU A 398 -5.38 -11.75 -16.26
C LEU A 398 -4.64 -12.05 -17.57
N ILE A 399 -3.99 -11.02 -18.12
CA ILE A 399 -3.20 -11.12 -19.35
C ILE A 399 -1.75 -11.37 -18.93
N LEU A 400 -1.21 -12.54 -19.29
CA LEU A 400 0.18 -12.92 -19.10
C LEU A 400 1.06 -12.52 -20.27
#